data_AF-A0A8U0HSV6-F1
#
_entry.id   AF-A0A8U0HSV6-F1
#
_cell.length_a   1.000
_cell.length_b   1.000
_cell.length_c   1.000
_cell.angle_alpha   90.00
_cell.angle_beta   90.00
_cell.angle_gamma   90.00
#
_symmetry.space_group_name_H-M   'P 1'
#
loop_
_entity.id
_entity.type
_entity.pdbx_description
1 polymer ?
#
loop_
_entity_poly.entity_id
_entity_poly.type
_entity_poly.pdbx_seq_one_letter_code
_entity_poly.pdbx_strand_id
1 'polypeptide(L)'
;MRFGTRSISPVVGVALLVVVVVALAVVFFAAVGGVRPSGVAPQAATTVGFEATVDQQTGATNQYMILRHGGGETIDPQNLKVVVRAGDRRVVNPEIETGGALSGGDATRFNLTGADLCSSSADEATVDVYHEPTGKPVAEQTIRIERNASFEVVDNAVKSDVPYEATVTIPGSGYATLENHDGTDYYLYWPVESRIVVSGPNTARTLTPFPDGDPNDALTDTTDDDINNPVYSFPMTYETDRIPAEANVTVEMKSYVFGGDDSEIIGEGSTRSYAGTQYEEAHVPLDDYERTIDSSDPSEDNVEILRDGDSVPTWGESSPHQDDLQDLLRNRIDGSGNLNLSDNEFVAVFELNESLASGDFNDVVAVIELDPRPTYEETEEGHTLRCGN
;
A
#
# COMPACT_ATOMS: atom_id res chain seq x y z
N MET A 1 49.95 -21.74 70.85
CA MET A 1 48.71 -21.50 71.61
C MET A 1 47.77 -22.67 71.38
N ARG A 2 47.40 -23.40 72.45
CA ARG A 2 46.44 -24.52 72.39
C ARG A 2 45.02 -23.94 72.38
N PHE A 3 44.24 -24.21 71.35
CA PHE A 3 42.79 -23.95 71.37
C PHE A 3 42.13 -24.98 72.29
N GLY A 4 41.60 -24.52 73.42
CA GLY A 4 40.80 -25.33 74.33
C GLY A 4 39.48 -25.67 73.66
N THR A 5 39.26 -26.96 73.40
CA THR A 5 37.98 -27.52 72.98
C THR A 5 36.98 -27.40 74.12
N ARG A 6 36.21 -26.30 74.15
CA ARG A 6 35.02 -26.22 75.01
C ARG A 6 33.97 -27.12 74.40
N SER A 7 33.72 -28.28 75.02
CA SER A 7 32.58 -29.13 74.66
C SER A 7 31.30 -28.36 74.97
N ILE A 8 30.52 -28.05 73.94
CA ILE A 8 29.16 -27.55 74.12
C ILE A 8 28.37 -28.67 74.80
N SER A 9 27.76 -28.38 75.95
CA SER A 9 26.92 -29.34 76.67
C SER A 9 25.81 -29.86 75.74
N PRO A 10 25.56 -31.18 75.67
CA PRO A 10 24.53 -31.77 74.82
C PRO A 10 23.16 -31.09 74.95
N VAL A 11 22.84 -30.61 76.16
CA VAL A 11 21.57 -29.92 76.46
C VAL A 11 21.47 -28.57 75.75
N VAL A 12 22.58 -27.83 75.64
CA VAL A 12 22.62 -26.53 74.95
C VAL A 12 22.52 -26.73 73.43
N GLY A 13 23.14 -27.78 72.89
CA GLY A 13 23.03 -28.12 71.47
C GLY A 13 21.60 -28.46 71.06
N VAL A 14 20.88 -29.24 71.89
CA VAL A 14 19.49 -29.62 71.62
C VAL A 14 18.55 -28.42 71.71
N ALA A 15 18.68 -27.57 72.74
CA ALA A 15 17.85 -26.38 72.88
C ALA A 15 18.04 -25.40 71.70
N LEU A 16 19.28 -25.19 71.26
CA LEU A 16 19.57 -24.35 70.10
C LEU A 16 18.95 -24.91 68.82
N LEU A 17 19.06 -26.23 68.61
CA LEU A 17 18.52 -26.90 67.42
C LEU A 17 16.99 -26.79 67.37
N VAL A 18 16.30 -26.97 68.49
CA VAL A 18 14.83 -26.81 68.55
C VAL A 18 14.41 -25.38 68.20
N VAL A 19 15.11 -24.37 68.72
CA VAL A 19 14.81 -22.97 68.42
C VAL A 19 15.00 -22.68 66.93
N VAL A 20 16.09 -23.17 66.33
CA VAL A 20 16.35 -22.99 64.89
C VAL A 20 15.29 -23.68 64.04
N VAL A 21 14.90 -24.91 64.38
CA VAL A 21 13.87 -25.66 63.65
C VAL A 21 12.50 -24.96 63.75
N VAL A 22 12.13 -24.46 64.93
CA VAL A 22 10.87 -23.73 65.10
C VAL A 22 10.88 -22.41 64.32
N ALA A 23 12.00 -21.67 64.36
CA ALA A 23 12.13 -20.44 63.58
C ALA A 23 12.05 -20.71 62.07
N LEU A 24 12.74 -21.74 61.56
CA LEU A 24 12.66 -22.15 60.16
C LEU A 24 11.26 -22.61 59.77
N ALA A 25 10.56 -23.36 60.64
CA ALA A 25 9.19 -23.79 60.38
C ALA A 25 8.23 -22.60 60.27
N VAL A 26 8.37 -21.59 61.13
CA VAL A 26 7.54 -20.37 61.07
C VAL A 26 7.83 -19.56 59.81
N VAL A 27 9.10 -19.41 59.42
CA VAL A 27 9.49 -18.72 58.18
C VAL A 27 8.98 -19.49 56.96
N PHE A 28 9.08 -20.82 56.97
CA PHE A 28 8.56 -21.67 55.88
C PHE A 28 7.04 -21.62 55.80
N PHE A 29 6.32 -21.65 56.93
CA PHE A 29 4.87 -21.48 56.96
C PHE A 29 4.43 -20.08 56.53
N ALA A 30 5.18 -19.03 56.87
CA ALA A 30 4.91 -17.67 56.39
C ALA A 30 5.18 -17.54 54.89
N ALA A 31 6.25 -18.17 54.39
CA ALA A 31 6.58 -18.19 52.97
C ALA A 31 5.56 -18.98 52.14
N VAL A 32 5.17 -20.18 52.58
CA VAL A 32 4.22 -21.05 51.86
C VAL A 32 2.77 -20.58 52.05
N GLY A 33 2.40 -20.11 53.25
CA GLY A 33 1.07 -19.57 53.53
C GLY A 33 0.78 -18.23 52.83
N GLY A 34 1.82 -17.54 52.36
CA GLY A 34 1.71 -16.35 51.52
C GLY A 34 1.52 -16.64 50.02
N VAL A 35 1.82 -17.87 49.56
CA VAL A 35 1.57 -18.28 48.18
C VAL A 35 0.11 -18.70 48.06
N ARG A 36 -0.77 -17.72 47.83
CA ARG A 36 -2.11 -18.04 47.31
C ARG A 36 -1.91 -18.72 45.96
N PRO A 37 -2.48 -19.91 45.70
CA PRO A 37 -2.48 -20.45 44.35
C PRO A 37 -3.13 -19.39 43.47
N SER A 38 -2.36 -18.82 42.54
CA SER A 38 -2.91 -17.95 41.50
C SER A 38 -4.04 -18.74 40.84
N GLY A 39 -5.25 -18.19 40.80
CA GLY A 39 -6.36 -18.89 40.17
C GLY A 39 -5.96 -19.38 38.76
N VAL A 40 -6.49 -20.52 38.36
CA VAL A 40 -6.29 -21.04 37.00
C VAL A 40 -7.26 -20.27 36.10
N ALA A 41 -6.77 -19.68 35.00
CA ALA A 41 -7.67 -19.13 34.00
C ALA A 41 -8.37 -20.26 33.25
N PRO A 42 -9.59 -20.03 32.74
CA PRO A 42 -10.28 -21.01 31.92
C PRO A 42 -9.37 -21.54 30.82
N GLN A 43 -9.20 -22.87 30.76
CA GLN A 43 -8.52 -23.53 29.65
C GLN A 43 -9.55 -23.80 28.56
N ALA A 44 -9.65 -22.88 27.60
CA ALA A 44 -10.59 -22.95 26.50
C ALA A 44 -9.92 -22.57 25.18
N ALA A 45 -10.29 -23.27 24.10
CA ALA A 45 -9.95 -22.85 22.76
C ALA A 45 -10.84 -21.65 22.39
N THR A 46 -10.24 -20.57 21.91
CA THR A 46 -10.99 -19.38 21.49
C THR A 46 -10.47 -18.86 20.16
N THR A 47 -11.35 -18.20 19.42
CA THR A 47 -11.03 -17.50 18.17
C THR A 47 -11.61 -16.10 18.27
N VAL A 48 -10.84 -15.09 17.86
CA VAL A 48 -11.35 -13.72 17.73
C VAL A 48 -11.64 -13.45 16.26
N GLY A 49 -12.83 -12.91 16.00
CA GLY A 49 -13.23 -12.37 14.72
C GLY A 49 -13.68 -10.92 14.86
N PHE A 50 -13.75 -10.21 13.74
CA PHE A 50 -14.17 -8.82 13.67
C PHE A 50 -15.27 -8.63 12.64
N GLU A 51 -16.17 -7.69 12.91
CA GLU A 51 -17.27 -7.32 12.03
C GLU A 51 -17.45 -5.81 12.09
N ALA A 52 -17.59 -5.16 10.94
CA ALA A 52 -18.09 -3.80 10.86
C ALA A 52 -19.37 -3.79 10.03
N THR A 53 -20.36 -3.00 10.47
CA THR A 53 -21.60 -2.80 9.75
C THR A 53 -21.87 -1.30 9.59
N VAL A 54 -22.25 -0.88 8.39
CA VAL A 54 -22.61 0.52 8.13
C VAL A 54 -24.13 0.67 8.21
N ASP A 55 -24.59 1.61 9.03
CA ASP A 55 -25.98 2.03 9.03
C ASP A 55 -26.25 2.91 7.80
N GLN A 56 -26.98 2.35 6.83
CA GLN A 56 -27.28 3.04 5.56
C GLN A 56 -28.11 4.31 5.70
N GLN A 57 -28.79 4.54 6.84
CA GLN A 57 -29.58 5.76 7.07
C GLN A 57 -28.74 6.90 7.63
N THR A 58 -27.74 6.57 8.45
CA THR A 58 -26.92 7.56 9.17
C THR A 58 -25.50 7.68 8.64
N GLY A 59 -25.04 6.69 7.86
CA GLY A 59 -23.65 6.54 7.44
C GLY A 59 -22.72 6.10 8.57
N ALA A 60 -23.24 5.80 9.77
CA ALA A 60 -22.43 5.44 10.91
C ALA A 60 -21.91 4.00 10.80
N THR A 61 -20.61 3.80 11.03
CA THR A 61 -19.98 2.47 11.07
C THR A 61 -20.00 1.92 12.49
N ASN A 62 -20.75 0.84 12.72
CA ASN A 62 -20.68 0.05 13.95
C ASN A 62 -19.58 -1.00 13.83
N GLN A 63 -18.81 -1.19 14.89
CA GLN A 63 -17.67 -2.11 14.89
C GLN A 63 -17.80 -3.08 16.06
N TYR A 64 -17.53 -4.37 15.80
CA TYR A 64 -17.70 -5.44 16.76
C TYR A 64 -16.50 -6.38 16.76
N MET A 65 -16.10 -6.81 17.95
CA MET A 65 -15.24 -7.97 18.14
C MET A 65 -16.12 -9.16 18.55
N ILE A 66 -15.92 -10.30 17.92
CA ILE A 66 -16.59 -11.56 18.21
C ILE A 66 -15.57 -12.50 18.85
N LEU A 67 -15.81 -12.90 20.09
CA LEU A 67 -15.04 -13.97 20.73
C LEU A 67 -15.85 -15.26 20.65
N ARG A 68 -15.34 -16.25 19.90
CA ARG A 68 -15.94 -17.58 19.78
C ARG A 68 -15.25 -18.56 20.70
N HIS A 69 -16.04 -19.42 21.35
CA HIS A 69 -15.56 -20.51 22.19
C HIS A 69 -15.52 -21.80 21.37
N GLY A 70 -14.33 -22.31 21.09
CA GLY A 70 -14.13 -23.55 20.32
C GLY A 70 -14.31 -24.83 21.15
N GLY A 71 -14.21 -24.73 22.49
CA GLY A 71 -14.32 -25.86 23.42
C GLY A 71 -13.46 -25.68 24.67
N GLY A 72 -13.64 -26.56 25.67
CA GLY A 72 -12.94 -26.50 26.97
C GLY A 72 -13.81 -25.96 28.11
N GLU A 73 -13.19 -25.29 29.08
CA GLU A 73 -13.88 -24.75 30.26
C GLU A 73 -14.79 -23.57 29.90
N THR A 74 -15.94 -23.44 30.57
CA THR A 74 -16.87 -22.31 30.37
C THR A 74 -16.19 -20.98 30.66
N ILE A 75 -16.39 -19.99 29.79
CA ILE A 75 -15.89 -18.62 29.97
C ILE A 75 -17.07 -17.73 30.33
N ASP A 76 -16.97 -16.94 31.40
CA ASP A 76 -17.91 -15.85 31.65
C ASP A 76 -17.34 -14.55 31.06
N PRO A 77 -17.97 -13.96 30.01
CA PRO A 77 -17.49 -12.72 29.42
C PRO A 77 -17.36 -11.56 30.41
N GLN A 78 -18.13 -11.57 31.51
CA GLN A 78 -18.06 -10.55 32.55
C GLN A 78 -16.75 -10.62 33.36
N ASN A 79 -16.04 -11.74 33.30
CA ASN A 79 -14.73 -11.93 33.92
C ASN A 79 -13.57 -11.69 32.93
N LEU A 80 -13.86 -11.15 31.74
CA LEU A 80 -12.86 -10.85 30.73
C LEU A 80 -12.51 -9.37 30.72
N LYS A 81 -11.22 -9.08 30.59
CA LYS A 81 -10.68 -7.79 30.23
C LYS A 81 -10.22 -7.85 28.79
N VAL A 82 -10.87 -7.08 27.94
CA VAL A 82 -10.53 -6.96 26.52
C VAL A 82 -9.82 -5.64 26.30
N VAL A 83 -8.67 -5.68 25.65
CA VAL A 83 -7.89 -4.50 25.26
C VAL A 83 -7.64 -4.56 23.76
N VAL A 84 -8.14 -3.57 23.03
CA VAL A 84 -7.90 -3.43 21.59
C VAL A 84 -7.05 -2.19 21.34
N ARG A 85 -6.02 -2.28 20.51
CA ARG A 85 -5.14 -1.15 20.14
C ARG A 85 -4.90 -1.13 18.64
N ALA A 86 -5.02 0.03 18.00
CA ALA A 86 -4.71 0.25 16.58
C ALA A 86 -4.13 1.66 16.40
N GLY A 87 -2.81 1.76 16.19
CA GLY A 87 -2.13 3.05 16.12
C GLY A 87 -2.29 3.84 17.43
N ASP A 88 -2.90 5.03 17.35
CA ASP A 88 -3.22 5.90 18.48
C ASP A 88 -4.55 5.53 19.18
N ARG A 89 -5.34 4.64 18.59
CA ARG A 89 -6.64 4.20 19.13
C ARG A 89 -6.47 3.07 20.14
N ARG A 90 -7.20 3.16 21.25
CA ARG A 90 -7.20 2.14 22.31
C ARG A 90 -8.53 2.07 23.02
N VAL A 91 -9.07 0.85 23.14
CA VAL A 91 -10.27 0.55 23.94
C VAL A 91 -9.97 -0.51 24.98
N VAL A 92 -10.55 -0.33 26.17
CA VAL A 92 -10.43 -1.25 27.30
C VAL A 92 -11.82 -1.53 27.82
N ASN A 93 -12.13 -2.82 28.01
CA ASN A 93 -13.43 -3.31 28.48
C ASN A 93 -14.60 -2.72 27.66
N PRO A 94 -14.60 -2.96 26.32
CA PRO A 94 -15.75 -2.64 25.47
C PRO A 94 -17.04 -3.26 26.01
N GLU A 95 -18.17 -2.62 25.71
CA GLU A 95 -19.48 -3.09 26.14
C GLU A 95 -19.80 -4.47 25.52
N ILE A 96 -20.34 -5.38 26.33
CA ILE A 96 -20.75 -6.71 25.88
C ILE A 96 -22.20 -6.62 25.38
N GLU A 97 -22.44 -6.86 24.09
CA GLU A 97 -23.79 -6.78 23.51
C GLU A 97 -24.58 -8.07 23.72
N THR A 98 -23.92 -9.23 23.61
CA THR A 98 -24.55 -10.54 23.80
C THR A 98 -24.05 -11.17 25.10
N GLY A 99 -24.93 -11.20 26.09
CA GLY A 99 -24.64 -11.70 27.44
C GLY A 99 -24.89 -13.21 27.58
N GLY A 100 -24.02 -13.87 28.34
CA GLY A 100 -24.14 -15.28 28.73
C GLY A 100 -22.78 -15.92 28.93
N ALA A 101 -22.70 -16.92 29.80
CA ALA A 101 -21.51 -17.74 29.89
C ALA A 101 -21.33 -18.54 28.58
N LEU A 102 -20.11 -18.54 28.04
CA LEU A 102 -19.75 -19.20 26.80
C LEU A 102 -19.34 -20.65 27.04
N SER A 103 -20.01 -21.55 26.34
CA SER A 103 -19.66 -22.96 26.20
C SER A 103 -19.29 -23.28 24.75
N GLY A 104 -18.86 -24.52 24.47
CA GLY A 104 -18.37 -24.90 23.14
C GLY A 104 -19.37 -24.59 22.03
N GLY A 105 -18.96 -23.77 21.07
CA GLY A 105 -19.76 -23.28 19.95
C GLY A 105 -20.38 -21.90 20.15
N ASP A 106 -20.42 -21.38 21.38
CA ASP A 106 -21.00 -20.08 21.69
C ASP A 106 -20.08 -18.93 21.26
N ALA A 107 -20.66 -17.74 21.12
CA ALA A 107 -19.94 -16.51 20.81
C ALA A 107 -20.51 -15.33 21.59
N THR A 108 -19.63 -14.40 21.99
CA THR A 108 -20.03 -13.10 22.53
C THR A 108 -19.53 -11.97 21.64
N ARG A 109 -20.27 -10.87 21.60
CA ARG A 109 -19.94 -9.66 20.85
C ARG A 109 -19.57 -8.53 21.81
N PHE A 110 -18.46 -7.87 21.51
CA PHE A 110 -17.99 -6.67 22.17
C PHE A 110 -18.14 -5.48 21.22
N ASN A 111 -18.80 -4.42 21.67
CA ASN A 111 -19.00 -3.20 20.90
C ASN A 111 -17.72 -2.35 20.91
N LEU A 112 -17.17 -2.15 19.71
CA LEU A 112 -15.98 -1.35 19.43
C LEU A 112 -16.31 -0.07 18.67
N THR A 113 -17.58 0.26 18.44
CA THR A 113 -17.99 1.45 17.67
C THR A 113 -17.36 2.73 18.21
N GLY A 114 -17.26 2.89 19.53
CA GLY A 114 -16.60 4.06 20.14
C GLY A 114 -15.07 4.10 20.00
N ALA A 115 -14.43 2.98 19.63
CA ALA A 115 -12.99 2.93 19.34
C ALA A 115 -12.64 3.60 18.01
N ASP A 116 -13.58 3.51 17.07
CA ASP A 116 -13.44 3.91 15.68
C ASP A 116 -12.12 3.44 15.05
N LEU A 117 -11.89 2.12 15.07
CA LEU A 117 -10.68 1.50 14.54
C LEU A 117 -10.52 1.76 13.04
N CYS A 118 -11.64 1.87 12.31
CA CYS A 118 -11.67 2.20 10.89
C CYS A 118 -11.07 3.59 10.58
N SER A 119 -11.20 4.57 11.47
CA SER A 119 -10.55 5.89 11.33
C SER A 119 -9.07 5.93 11.75
N SER A 120 -8.52 4.84 12.31
CA SER A 120 -7.09 4.78 12.64
C SER A 120 -6.27 4.87 11.36
N SER A 121 -5.03 5.36 11.43
CA SER A 121 -4.06 5.27 10.32
C SER A 121 -3.29 3.95 10.32
N ALA A 122 -3.48 3.10 11.34
CA ALA A 122 -2.79 1.82 11.45
C ALA A 122 -3.47 0.74 10.61
N ASP A 123 -2.69 -0.14 9.99
CA ASP A 123 -3.22 -1.25 9.19
C ASP A 123 -3.55 -2.49 10.01
N GLU A 124 -3.21 -2.46 11.29
CA GLU A 124 -3.40 -3.57 12.21
C GLU A 124 -3.98 -3.10 13.54
N ALA A 125 -4.74 -4.00 14.17
CA ALA A 125 -5.13 -3.89 15.57
C ALA A 125 -4.65 -5.10 16.36
N THR A 126 -4.08 -4.87 17.54
CA THR A 126 -3.78 -5.92 18.53
C THR A 126 -4.94 -6.06 19.51
N VAL A 127 -5.29 -7.29 19.83
CA VAL A 127 -6.41 -7.66 20.69
C VAL A 127 -5.91 -8.58 21.77
N ASP A 128 -5.94 -8.09 23.00
CA ASP A 128 -5.62 -8.90 24.18
C ASP A 128 -6.89 -9.18 24.97
N VAL A 129 -7.14 -10.45 25.28
CA VAL A 129 -8.22 -10.89 26.16
C VAL A 129 -7.59 -11.54 27.38
N TYR A 130 -7.87 -11.01 28.56
CA TYR A 130 -7.40 -11.54 29.84
C TYR A 130 -8.56 -11.99 30.71
N HIS A 131 -8.37 -13.04 31.49
CA HIS A 131 -9.30 -13.40 32.55
C HIS A 131 -9.01 -12.56 33.80
N GLU A 132 -9.84 -11.57 34.12
CA GLU A 132 -9.61 -10.58 35.18
C GLU A 132 -9.31 -11.18 36.56
N PRO A 133 -10.04 -12.23 37.03
CA PRO A 133 -9.76 -12.81 38.34
C PRO A 133 -8.35 -13.39 38.49
N THR A 134 -7.72 -13.80 37.38
CA THR A 134 -6.42 -14.47 37.39
C THR A 134 -5.31 -13.66 36.71
N GLY A 135 -5.66 -12.65 35.91
CA GLY A 135 -4.74 -11.84 35.12
C GLY A 135 -4.04 -12.58 33.98
N LYS A 136 -4.48 -13.80 33.64
CA LYS A 136 -3.84 -14.63 32.60
C LYS A 136 -4.49 -14.38 31.23
N PRO A 137 -3.72 -14.45 30.14
CA PRO A 137 -4.25 -14.32 28.78
C PRO A 137 -5.19 -15.49 28.47
N VAL A 138 -6.26 -15.17 27.76
CA VAL A 138 -7.26 -16.10 27.19
C VAL A 138 -7.08 -16.16 25.68
N ALA A 139 -6.89 -15.00 25.04
CA ALA A 139 -6.58 -14.86 23.62
C ALA A 139 -5.68 -13.64 23.41
N GLU A 140 -4.80 -13.73 22.43
CA GLU A 140 -3.99 -12.63 21.93
C GLU A 140 -3.95 -12.77 20.41
N GLN A 141 -4.36 -11.73 19.70
CA GLN A 141 -4.47 -11.78 18.24
C GLN A 141 -4.17 -10.41 17.64
N THR A 142 -3.42 -10.42 16.56
CA THR A 142 -3.32 -9.28 15.65
C THR A 142 -4.30 -9.48 14.51
N ILE A 143 -5.04 -8.44 14.18
CA ILE A 143 -5.96 -8.38 13.07
C ILE A 143 -5.57 -7.25 12.11
N ARG A 144 -5.93 -7.41 10.85
CA ARG A 144 -5.80 -6.42 9.79
C ARG A 144 -7.01 -5.49 9.79
N ILE A 145 -6.77 -4.23 9.41
CA ILE A 145 -7.82 -3.27 9.10
C ILE A 145 -7.77 -3.02 7.59
N GLU A 146 -8.77 -3.53 6.86
CA GLU A 146 -8.97 -3.24 5.43
C GLU A 146 -9.91 -2.05 5.32
N ARG A 147 -9.54 -1.01 4.58
CA ARG A 147 -10.41 0.15 4.33
C ARG A 147 -10.79 0.18 2.86
N ASN A 148 -12.04 0.50 2.56
CA ASN A 148 -12.41 0.92 1.22
C ASN A 148 -11.77 2.28 1.01
N ALA A 149 -10.89 2.35 0.02
CA ALA A 149 -10.31 3.61 -0.40
C ALA A 149 -11.28 4.34 -1.30
N SER A 150 -11.44 5.63 -1.07
CA SER A 150 -11.89 6.54 -2.11
C SER A 150 -10.67 7.15 -2.79
N PHE A 151 -10.76 7.28 -4.10
CA PHE A 151 -9.69 7.84 -4.92
C PHE A 151 -10.19 9.08 -5.65
N GLU A 152 -9.36 10.10 -5.67
CA GLU A 152 -9.67 11.38 -6.29
C GLU A 152 -8.50 11.81 -7.19
N VAL A 153 -8.84 12.30 -8.37
CA VAL A 153 -7.94 12.99 -9.28
C VAL A 153 -7.98 14.47 -8.94
N VAL A 154 -6.83 15.05 -8.57
CA VAL A 154 -6.66 16.48 -8.25
C VAL A 154 -5.37 16.97 -8.90
N ASP A 155 -5.47 17.99 -9.74
CA ASP A 155 -4.31 18.65 -10.37
C ASP A 155 -3.32 17.65 -11.00
N ASN A 156 -3.81 16.76 -11.86
CA ASN A 156 -3.05 15.68 -12.53
C ASN A 156 -2.39 14.67 -11.58
N ALA A 157 -2.81 14.62 -10.32
CA ALA A 157 -2.36 13.64 -9.36
C ALA A 157 -3.54 12.76 -8.90
N VAL A 158 -3.26 11.51 -8.59
CA VAL A 158 -4.22 10.61 -7.94
C VAL A 158 -3.88 10.53 -6.45
N LYS A 159 -4.89 10.75 -5.60
CA LYS A 159 -4.77 10.62 -4.14
C LYS A 159 -5.82 9.64 -3.61
N SER A 160 -5.53 9.08 -2.44
CA SER A 160 -6.45 8.23 -1.69
C SER A 160 -6.77 8.85 -0.33
N ASP A 161 -7.93 8.53 0.25
CA ASP A 161 -8.25 8.87 1.64
C ASP A 161 -7.61 7.92 2.67
N VAL A 162 -6.91 6.88 2.22
CA VAL A 162 -6.19 5.91 3.07
C VAL A 162 -4.79 5.65 2.51
N PRO A 163 -3.84 5.13 3.32
CA PRO A 163 -2.51 4.79 2.80
C PRO A 163 -2.55 3.65 1.79
N TYR A 164 -1.79 3.76 0.70
CA TYR A 164 -1.87 2.88 -0.48
C TYR A 164 -0.49 2.61 -1.09
N GLU A 165 -0.37 1.59 -1.93
CA GLU A 165 0.74 1.42 -2.87
C GLU A 165 0.24 1.75 -4.28
N ALA A 166 1.12 2.26 -5.14
CA ALA A 166 0.80 2.53 -6.53
C ALA A 166 1.68 1.67 -7.44
N THR A 167 1.05 1.06 -8.43
CA THR A 167 1.70 0.41 -9.56
C THR A 167 1.46 1.26 -10.79
N VAL A 168 2.52 1.83 -11.34
CA VAL A 168 2.46 2.63 -12.57
C VAL A 168 3.00 1.79 -13.70
N THR A 169 2.19 1.58 -14.73
CA THR A 169 2.54 0.84 -15.94
C THR A 169 2.43 1.72 -17.16
N ILE A 170 3.47 1.76 -17.97
CA ILE A 170 3.46 2.41 -19.28
C ILE A 170 3.32 1.28 -20.30
N PRO A 171 2.12 1.07 -20.90
CA PRO A 171 1.86 -0.07 -21.77
C PRO A 171 2.51 0.06 -23.14
N GLY A 172 2.88 1.28 -23.53
CA GLY A 172 3.46 1.64 -24.81
C GLY A 172 3.53 3.16 -24.96
N SER A 173 4.19 3.59 -26.02
CA SER A 173 4.15 4.97 -26.51
C SER A 173 3.85 4.99 -28.00
N GLY A 174 2.99 5.91 -28.39
CA GLY A 174 2.72 6.24 -29.77
C GLY A 174 3.62 7.37 -30.29
N TYR A 175 4.56 7.91 -29.51
CA TYR A 175 5.28 9.14 -29.89
C TYR A 175 6.44 8.93 -30.89
N ALA A 176 6.08 8.50 -32.11
CA ALA A 176 7.00 8.34 -33.22
C ALA A 176 6.36 8.71 -34.57
N THR A 177 7.15 9.24 -35.48
CA THR A 177 6.70 9.74 -36.78
C THR A 177 7.56 9.17 -37.90
N LEU A 178 6.99 9.07 -39.11
CA LEU A 178 7.77 8.76 -40.29
C LEU A 178 8.19 10.06 -40.96
N GLU A 179 9.48 10.37 -40.90
CA GLU A 179 10.03 11.61 -41.43
C GLU A 179 10.97 11.31 -42.60
N ASN A 180 10.83 12.09 -43.68
CA ASN A 180 11.78 12.03 -44.80
C ASN A 180 12.83 13.11 -44.61
N HIS A 181 14.06 12.68 -44.34
CA HIS A 181 15.18 13.61 -44.24
C HIS A 181 16.29 13.32 -45.26
N ASP A 182 16.68 14.33 -46.03
CA ASP A 182 17.69 14.24 -47.10
C ASP A 182 17.48 13.05 -48.08
N GLY A 183 16.22 12.64 -48.26
CA GLY A 183 15.84 11.52 -49.12
C GLY A 183 15.91 10.14 -48.45
N THR A 184 16.14 10.07 -47.14
CA THR A 184 16.04 8.86 -46.32
C THR A 184 14.81 8.94 -45.44
N ASP A 185 13.98 7.90 -45.43
CA ASP A 185 12.83 7.81 -44.53
C ASP A 185 13.27 7.20 -43.19
N TYR A 186 13.09 7.92 -42.10
CA TYR A 186 13.36 7.49 -40.74
C TYR A 186 12.06 7.20 -39.98
N TYR A 187 12.09 6.18 -39.13
CA TYR A 187 11.12 6.04 -38.06
C TYR A 187 11.66 6.82 -36.86
N LEU A 188 11.33 8.10 -36.81
CA LEU A 188 11.84 9.05 -35.83
C LEU A 188 11.02 8.95 -34.56
N TYR A 189 11.63 8.54 -33.46
CA TYR A 189 11.02 8.67 -32.14
C TYR A 189 11.56 9.92 -31.46
N TRP A 190 10.67 10.55 -30.72
CA TRP A 190 10.98 11.75 -29.97
C TRP A 190 11.33 11.35 -28.53
N PRO A 191 12.46 11.82 -27.98
CA PRO A 191 12.85 11.49 -26.63
C PRO A 191 11.79 11.94 -25.61
N VAL A 192 11.43 11.03 -24.71
CA VAL A 192 10.50 11.31 -23.61
C VAL A 192 11.12 10.90 -22.29
N GLU A 193 11.27 11.89 -21.41
CA GLU A 193 11.61 11.68 -20.01
C GLU A 193 10.31 11.37 -19.24
N SER A 194 10.33 10.34 -18.41
CA SER A 194 9.21 10.00 -17.54
C SER A 194 9.65 9.85 -16.09
N ARG A 195 8.82 10.34 -15.18
CA ARG A 195 9.04 10.18 -13.74
C ARG A 195 7.75 10.00 -12.96
N ILE A 196 7.86 9.27 -11.85
CA ILE A 196 6.76 9.13 -10.89
C ILE A 196 7.07 10.03 -9.70
N VAL A 197 6.18 10.95 -9.40
CA VAL A 197 6.32 11.89 -8.28
C VAL A 197 5.32 11.52 -7.20
N VAL A 198 5.83 11.25 -6.00
CA VAL A 198 5.03 11.07 -4.79
C VAL A 198 5.19 12.31 -3.93
N SER A 199 4.12 13.11 -3.80
CA SER A 199 4.17 14.40 -3.10
C SER A 199 3.06 14.55 -2.07
N GLY A 200 3.36 15.17 -0.94
CA GLY A 200 2.45 15.40 0.18
C GLY A 200 3.06 16.30 1.24
N PRO A 201 2.32 16.69 2.29
CA PRO A 201 2.78 17.64 3.30
C PRO A 201 4.13 17.29 3.97
N ASN A 202 4.42 16.00 4.11
CA ASN A 202 5.64 15.49 4.76
C ASN A 202 6.43 14.50 3.88
N THR A 203 6.01 14.32 2.62
CA THR A 203 6.60 13.34 1.70
C THR A 203 6.83 14.02 0.37
N ALA A 204 8.07 14.02 -0.12
CA ALA A 204 8.37 14.42 -1.48
C ALA A 204 9.48 13.50 -1.96
N ARG A 205 9.15 12.65 -2.92
CA ARG A 205 10.14 11.81 -3.59
C ARG A 205 9.78 11.69 -5.05
N THR A 206 10.82 11.60 -5.86
CA THR A 206 10.74 11.40 -7.29
C THR A 206 11.44 10.09 -7.58
N LEU A 207 10.80 9.28 -8.43
CA LEU A 207 11.33 8.02 -8.92
C LEU A 207 11.75 8.31 -10.37
N THR A 208 13.05 8.49 -10.56
CA THR A 208 13.68 8.93 -11.80
C THR A 208 14.95 8.14 -12.09
N PRO A 209 15.40 8.18 -13.36
CA PRO A 209 14.57 8.16 -14.55
C PRO A 209 13.97 6.78 -14.74
N PHE A 210 12.85 6.75 -15.43
CA PHE A 210 12.28 5.52 -15.93
C PHE A 210 12.90 5.26 -17.32
N PRO A 211 13.34 4.03 -17.65
CA PRO A 211 12.95 2.78 -17.00
C PRO A 211 13.94 2.20 -15.99
N ASP A 212 15.16 2.74 -15.86
CA ASP A 212 16.23 2.07 -15.12
C ASP A 212 16.27 2.41 -13.60
N GLY A 213 15.64 3.51 -13.22
CA GLY A 213 15.48 3.97 -11.85
C GLY A 213 16.70 4.69 -11.25
N ASP A 214 17.66 5.22 -12.03
CA ASP A 214 18.81 5.96 -11.49
C ASP A 214 18.57 7.48 -11.36
N PRO A 215 18.21 8.01 -10.17
CA PRO A 215 17.75 9.40 -10.03
C PRO A 215 18.79 10.50 -10.32
N ASN A 216 20.03 10.13 -10.67
CA ASN A 216 21.10 11.06 -11.02
C ASN A 216 21.26 11.27 -12.52
N ASP A 217 20.65 10.41 -13.34
CA ASP A 217 20.70 10.52 -14.77
C ASP A 217 19.53 11.42 -15.22
N ALA A 218 19.80 12.27 -16.19
CA ALA A 218 18.81 13.07 -16.88
C ALA A 218 19.06 12.86 -18.37
N LEU A 219 18.04 13.07 -19.20
CA LEU A 219 18.18 13.12 -20.67
C LEU A 219 18.99 14.37 -21.10
N THR A 220 20.20 14.50 -20.58
CA THR A 220 21.12 15.60 -20.88
C THR A 220 22.28 15.15 -21.76
N ASP A 221 22.62 13.85 -21.78
CA ASP A 221 23.75 13.32 -22.57
C ASP A 221 23.52 11.94 -23.25
N THR A 222 22.53 11.13 -22.82
CA THR A 222 22.22 9.82 -23.45
C THR A 222 20.72 9.58 -23.58
N THR A 223 20.33 8.67 -24.48
CA THR A 223 18.94 8.19 -24.67
C THR A 223 18.63 6.96 -23.81
N ASP A 224 19.49 6.63 -22.84
CA ASP A 224 19.33 5.45 -22.00
C ASP A 224 18.07 5.54 -21.11
N ASP A 225 17.62 6.75 -20.79
CA ASP A 225 16.41 7.01 -19.99
C ASP A 225 15.20 7.41 -20.84
N ASP A 226 15.33 7.30 -22.16
CA ASP A 226 14.22 7.59 -23.05
C ASP A 226 13.26 6.40 -23.04
N ILE A 227 12.05 6.64 -22.58
CA ILE A 227 11.03 5.62 -22.53
C ILE A 227 10.63 5.11 -23.92
N ASN A 228 10.89 5.90 -24.97
CA ASN A 228 10.65 5.55 -26.36
C ASN A 228 11.84 4.86 -27.04
N ASN A 229 12.95 4.65 -26.31
CA ASN A 229 14.13 4.01 -26.87
C ASN A 229 13.79 2.57 -27.33
N PRO A 230 14.03 2.22 -28.60
CA PRO A 230 13.66 0.94 -29.19
C PRO A 230 14.38 -0.27 -28.56
N VAL A 231 15.42 -0.04 -27.77
CA VAL A 231 16.10 -1.08 -27.00
C VAL A 231 15.22 -1.62 -25.86
N TYR A 232 14.29 -0.81 -25.35
CA TYR A 232 13.37 -1.22 -24.29
C TYR A 232 12.11 -1.88 -24.85
N SER A 233 11.58 -2.83 -24.07
CA SER A 233 10.34 -3.53 -24.41
C SER A 233 9.23 -3.11 -23.46
N PHE A 234 8.10 -2.71 -24.04
CA PHE A 234 6.86 -2.50 -23.29
C PHE A 234 6.14 -3.82 -22.95
N PRO A 235 5.30 -3.86 -21.89
CA PRO A 235 5.04 -2.76 -20.95
C PRO A 235 6.19 -2.59 -19.96
N MET A 236 6.33 -1.38 -19.43
CA MET A 236 7.26 -1.09 -18.35
C MET A 236 6.47 -0.75 -17.10
N THR A 237 6.86 -1.28 -15.94
CA THR A 237 6.08 -1.20 -14.71
C THR A 237 6.97 -0.84 -13.53
N TYR A 238 6.46 0.03 -12.66
CA TYR A 238 7.10 0.40 -11.40
C TYR A 238 6.09 0.30 -10.25
N GLU A 239 6.52 -0.27 -9.12
CA GLU A 239 5.75 -0.34 -7.88
C GLU A 239 6.37 0.57 -6.81
N THR A 240 5.57 1.44 -6.22
CA THR A 240 6.02 2.34 -5.15
C THR A 240 5.99 1.63 -3.79
N ASP A 241 6.87 2.01 -2.85
CA ASP A 241 6.58 1.71 -1.44
C ASP A 241 5.27 2.37 -0.99
N ARG A 242 4.70 1.89 0.13
CA ARG A 242 3.51 2.48 0.78
C ARG A 242 3.56 4.01 0.87
N ILE A 243 2.51 4.64 0.37
CA ILE A 243 2.26 6.07 0.28
C ILE A 243 1.25 6.47 1.37
N PRO A 244 1.54 7.50 2.19
CA PRO A 244 0.57 8.03 3.16
C PRO A 244 -0.69 8.60 2.48
N ALA A 245 -1.83 8.56 3.18
CA ALA A 245 -3.11 9.07 2.65
C ALA A 245 -3.07 10.54 2.23
N GLU A 246 -2.25 11.36 2.90
CA GLU A 246 -2.12 12.78 2.57
C GLU A 246 -1.22 13.07 1.36
N ALA A 247 -0.56 12.03 0.81
CA ALA A 247 0.27 12.15 -0.37
C ALA A 247 -0.49 11.72 -1.63
N ASN A 248 -0.02 12.22 -2.77
CA ASN A 248 -0.53 11.93 -4.09
C ASN A 248 0.55 11.26 -4.94
N VAL A 249 0.11 10.61 -6.01
CA VAL A 249 0.97 10.05 -7.06
C VAL A 249 0.67 10.79 -8.35
N THR A 250 1.71 11.30 -8.97
CA THR A 250 1.68 11.95 -10.28
C THR A 250 2.62 11.21 -11.21
N VAL A 251 2.23 11.03 -12.46
CA VAL A 251 3.16 10.64 -13.53
C VAL A 251 3.42 11.90 -14.34
N GLU A 252 4.69 12.27 -14.43
CA GLU A 252 5.11 13.46 -15.16
C GLU A 252 5.94 13.01 -16.36
N MET A 253 5.64 13.57 -17.53
CA MET A 253 6.34 13.31 -18.77
C MET A 253 6.83 14.61 -19.37
N LYS A 254 7.99 14.54 -20.00
CA LYS A 254 8.57 15.64 -20.73
C LYS A 254 9.06 15.18 -22.09
N SER A 255 8.64 15.87 -23.15
CA SER A 255 9.18 15.69 -24.49
C SER A 255 10.01 16.89 -24.93
N TYR A 256 10.86 16.64 -25.92
CA TYR A 256 11.79 17.60 -26.50
C TYR A 256 11.46 17.80 -27.97
N VAL A 257 11.04 19.02 -28.30
CA VAL A 257 10.73 19.43 -29.67
C VAL A 257 12.01 19.93 -30.32
N PHE A 258 12.41 19.25 -31.39
CA PHE A 258 13.62 19.55 -32.14
C PHE A 258 13.36 20.68 -33.14
N GLY A 259 14.19 21.71 -33.11
CA GLY A 259 14.20 22.78 -34.11
C GLY A 259 15.55 22.95 -34.80
N GLY A 260 16.44 21.96 -34.64
CA GLY A 260 17.79 21.96 -35.20
C GLY A 260 17.84 21.55 -36.67
N ASP A 261 19.05 21.41 -37.20
CA ASP A 261 19.30 20.94 -38.56
C ASP A 261 19.12 19.42 -38.60
N ASP A 262 18.24 18.90 -39.47
CA ASP A 262 17.96 17.46 -39.44
C ASP A 262 19.16 16.58 -39.87
N SER A 263 20.28 17.18 -40.33
CA SER A 263 21.58 16.47 -40.43
C SER A 263 22.14 16.00 -39.08
N GLU A 264 21.56 16.44 -37.97
CA GLU A 264 21.90 16.00 -36.62
C GLU A 264 21.05 14.82 -36.12
N ILE A 265 20.10 14.31 -36.93
CA ILE A 265 19.35 13.08 -36.61
C ILE A 265 20.32 11.91 -36.41
N ILE A 266 20.15 11.19 -35.30
CA ILE A 266 21.03 10.10 -34.87
C ILE A 266 20.31 8.77 -35.13
N GLY A 267 20.82 7.98 -36.08
CA GLY A 267 20.34 6.62 -36.32
C GLY A 267 20.74 5.65 -35.21
N GLU A 268 19.80 4.81 -34.77
CA GLU A 268 20.00 3.79 -33.73
C GLU A 268 20.69 2.53 -34.24
N GLY A 269 20.77 2.37 -35.57
CA GLY A 269 21.28 1.15 -36.19
C GLY A 269 20.33 -0.05 -36.06
N SER A 270 19.12 0.15 -35.55
CA SER A 270 17.99 -0.77 -35.62
C SER A 270 17.02 -0.38 -36.73
N THR A 271 16.12 -1.29 -37.10
CA THR A 271 15.11 -1.05 -38.13
C THR A 271 13.74 -1.53 -37.71
N ARG A 272 12.70 -0.74 -38.01
CA ARG A 272 11.30 -1.09 -37.77
C ARG A 272 10.59 -1.40 -39.09
N SER A 273 9.80 -2.48 -39.08
CA SER A 273 8.97 -2.84 -40.23
C SER A 273 7.60 -2.19 -40.12
N TYR A 274 7.23 -1.37 -41.10
CA TYR A 274 5.89 -0.80 -41.20
C TYR A 274 5.31 -0.97 -42.60
N ALA A 275 4.09 -1.51 -42.70
CA ALA A 275 3.42 -1.84 -43.96
C ALA A 275 4.27 -2.69 -44.95
N GLY A 276 5.21 -3.50 -44.44
CA GLY A 276 6.13 -4.32 -45.23
C GLY A 276 7.40 -3.61 -45.70
N THR A 277 7.58 -2.33 -45.36
CA THR A 277 8.79 -1.55 -45.61
C THR A 277 9.62 -1.47 -44.33
N GLN A 278 10.95 -1.52 -44.43
CA GLN A 278 11.86 -1.34 -43.30
C GLN A 278 12.34 0.11 -43.26
N TYR A 279 12.27 0.72 -42.09
CA TYR A 279 12.75 2.07 -41.82
C TYR A 279 13.84 1.99 -40.75
N GLU A 280 14.89 2.81 -40.87
CA GLU A 280 15.87 2.97 -39.81
C GLU A 280 15.23 3.72 -38.64
N GLU A 281 15.39 3.21 -37.42
CA GLU A 281 14.95 3.92 -36.22
C GLU A 281 16.01 4.98 -35.87
N ALA A 282 15.55 6.17 -35.50
CA ALA A 282 16.41 7.29 -35.19
C ALA A 282 15.78 8.18 -34.13
N HIS A 283 16.61 9.01 -33.49
CA HIS A 283 16.18 10.07 -32.56
C HIS A 283 16.80 11.42 -32.93
N VAL A 284 16.23 12.47 -32.35
CA VAL A 284 16.75 13.84 -32.38
C VAL A 284 17.73 14.07 -31.24
N PRO A 285 18.82 14.85 -31.44
CA PRO A 285 19.77 15.14 -30.39
C PRO A 285 19.13 15.96 -29.26
N LEU A 286 19.55 15.70 -28.02
CA LEU A 286 19.01 16.34 -26.81
C LEU A 286 19.64 17.70 -26.49
N ASP A 287 20.71 18.10 -27.17
CA ASP A 287 21.43 19.35 -26.94
C ASP A 287 20.97 20.53 -27.83
N ASP A 288 20.06 20.30 -28.80
CA ASP A 288 19.53 21.33 -29.72
C ASP A 288 17.99 21.28 -29.89
N TYR A 289 17.25 21.17 -28.78
CA TYR A 289 15.80 21.31 -28.81
C TYR A 289 15.36 22.78 -28.80
N GLU A 290 14.31 23.10 -29.57
CA GLU A 290 13.71 24.43 -29.61
C GLU A 290 12.78 24.67 -28.41
N ARG A 291 12.07 23.62 -27.97
CA ARG A 291 11.07 23.70 -26.91
C ARG A 291 10.99 22.38 -26.13
N THR A 292 10.61 22.48 -24.86
CA THR A 292 10.15 21.35 -24.05
C THR A 292 8.64 21.42 -23.88
N ILE A 293 7.99 20.27 -23.85
CA ILE A 293 6.62 20.09 -23.39
C ILE A 293 6.71 19.27 -22.10
N ASP A 294 6.18 19.78 -21.00
CA ASP A 294 6.38 19.28 -19.64
C ASP A 294 5.02 19.17 -18.95
N SER A 295 4.55 17.94 -18.73
CA SER A 295 3.26 17.68 -18.10
C SER A 295 3.20 18.09 -16.62
N SER A 296 4.33 18.45 -16.02
CA SER A 296 4.35 19.04 -14.68
C SER A 296 4.01 20.54 -14.69
N ASP A 297 3.99 21.20 -15.85
CA ASP A 297 3.52 22.57 -16.00
C ASP A 297 1.99 22.57 -16.20
N PRO A 298 1.19 23.01 -15.20
CA PRO A 298 -0.26 23.00 -15.30
C PRO A 298 -0.82 23.98 -16.35
N SER A 299 0.03 24.82 -16.95
CA SER A 299 -0.37 25.72 -18.04
C SER A 299 -0.33 25.07 -19.42
N GLU A 300 0.28 23.90 -19.57
CA GLU A 300 0.39 23.21 -20.86
C GLU A 300 -0.84 22.35 -21.20
N ASP A 301 -1.67 21.98 -20.22
CA ASP A 301 -2.95 21.26 -20.40
C ASP A 301 -2.81 20.02 -21.31
N ASN A 302 -1.73 19.28 -21.10
CA ASN A 302 -1.21 18.23 -21.98
C ASN A 302 -1.26 16.83 -21.34
N VAL A 303 -2.00 16.70 -20.24
CA VAL A 303 -2.29 15.42 -19.58
C VAL A 303 -3.73 15.41 -19.12
N GLU A 304 -4.42 14.30 -19.37
CA GLU A 304 -5.76 14.04 -18.86
C GLU A 304 -5.77 12.72 -18.08
N ILE A 305 -6.28 12.75 -16.85
CA ILE A 305 -6.43 11.53 -16.03
C ILE A 305 -7.90 11.12 -16.02
N LEU A 306 -8.12 9.93 -16.55
CA LEU A 306 -9.42 9.33 -16.79
C LEU A 306 -9.69 8.17 -15.82
N ARG A 307 -10.97 7.93 -15.54
CA ARG A 307 -11.48 6.87 -14.66
C ARG A 307 -12.32 5.86 -15.44
N ASP A 308 -12.75 4.80 -14.75
CA ASP A 308 -13.74 3.86 -15.29
C ASP A 308 -14.99 4.59 -15.81
N GLY A 309 -15.45 4.19 -16.99
CA GLY A 309 -16.61 4.75 -17.66
C GLY A 309 -16.39 6.10 -18.35
N ASP A 310 -15.25 6.76 -18.17
CA ASP A 310 -14.93 7.99 -18.90
C ASP A 310 -14.75 7.67 -20.39
N SER A 311 -15.21 8.58 -21.26
CA SER A 311 -14.97 8.46 -22.69
C SER A 311 -13.49 8.68 -22.94
N VAL A 312 -12.85 7.75 -23.65
CA VAL A 312 -11.51 7.99 -24.17
C VAL A 312 -11.63 9.15 -25.16
N PRO A 313 -10.86 10.22 -25.00
CA PRO A 313 -11.08 11.36 -25.86
C PRO A 313 -10.59 11.08 -27.29
N THR A 314 -11.29 11.64 -28.27
CA THR A 314 -11.05 11.39 -29.70
C THR A 314 -10.32 12.57 -30.32
N TRP A 315 -9.00 12.60 -30.21
CA TRP A 315 -8.20 13.77 -30.56
C TRP A 315 -7.65 13.74 -31.99
N GLY A 316 -8.48 13.36 -32.96
CA GLY A 316 -8.07 13.27 -34.35
C GLY A 316 -7.72 11.85 -34.78
N GLU A 317 -7.12 11.73 -35.97
CA GLU A 317 -6.60 10.46 -36.47
C GLU A 317 -5.12 10.42 -36.12
N SER A 318 -4.72 9.46 -35.29
CA SER A 318 -3.31 9.20 -35.03
C SER A 318 -2.57 9.01 -36.36
N SER A 319 -1.32 9.46 -36.44
CA SER A 319 -0.52 9.14 -37.62
C SER A 319 -0.53 7.62 -37.82
N PRO A 320 -0.57 7.10 -39.07
CA PRO A 320 -0.62 5.66 -39.30
C PRO A 320 0.52 4.87 -38.64
N HIS A 321 1.59 5.57 -38.22
CA HIS A 321 2.79 5.05 -37.60
C HIS A 321 2.75 4.98 -36.07
N GLN A 322 1.73 5.59 -35.46
CA GLN A 322 1.53 5.65 -34.02
C GLN A 322 0.51 4.60 -33.61
N ASP A 323 0.74 3.97 -32.48
CA ASP A 323 -0.27 3.10 -31.88
C ASP A 323 -1.42 3.99 -31.38
N ASP A 324 -2.64 3.63 -31.74
CA ASP A 324 -3.82 4.34 -31.23
C ASP A 324 -4.08 3.97 -29.75
N LEU A 325 -4.94 4.73 -29.07
CA LEU A 325 -5.28 4.44 -27.67
C LEU A 325 -5.90 3.05 -27.49
N GLN A 326 -6.61 2.53 -28.49
CA GLN A 326 -7.20 1.19 -28.44
C GLN A 326 -6.12 0.10 -28.42
N ASP A 327 -5.03 0.28 -29.17
CA ASP A 327 -3.89 -0.63 -29.20
C ASP A 327 -3.04 -0.52 -27.92
N LEU A 328 -2.85 0.69 -27.38
CA LEU A 328 -2.12 0.93 -26.13
C LEU A 328 -2.87 0.39 -24.89
N LEU A 329 -4.17 0.69 -24.78
CA LEU A 329 -5.00 0.33 -23.62
C LEU A 329 -5.67 -1.04 -23.75
N ARG A 330 -5.73 -1.59 -24.97
CA ARG A 330 -6.25 -2.94 -25.28
C ARG A 330 -7.66 -3.15 -24.71
N ASN A 331 -7.80 -4.09 -23.77
CA ASN A 331 -9.08 -4.50 -23.20
C ASN A 331 -9.67 -3.48 -22.20
N ARG A 332 -8.95 -2.38 -21.94
CA ARG A 332 -9.40 -1.28 -21.06
C ARG A 332 -10.30 -0.28 -21.76
N ILE A 333 -10.52 -0.42 -23.07
CA ILE A 333 -11.50 0.38 -23.81
C ILE A 333 -12.61 -0.55 -24.32
N ASP A 334 -13.85 -0.18 -24.03
CA ASP A 334 -15.03 -0.92 -24.46
C ASP A 334 -15.39 -0.64 -25.92
N GLY A 335 -16.34 -1.40 -26.47
CA GLY A 335 -16.78 -1.22 -27.87
C GLY A 335 -17.49 0.11 -28.16
N SER A 336 -17.70 0.95 -27.15
CA SER A 336 -18.28 2.29 -27.26
C SER A 336 -17.22 3.40 -27.16
N GLY A 337 -15.95 3.05 -26.93
CA GLY A 337 -14.86 4.01 -26.73
C GLY A 337 -14.75 4.56 -25.31
N ASN A 338 -15.41 3.93 -24.32
CA ASN A 338 -15.24 4.31 -22.91
C ASN A 338 -14.23 3.40 -22.23
N LEU A 339 -13.56 3.92 -21.20
CA LEU A 339 -12.71 3.13 -20.35
C LEU A 339 -13.51 2.10 -19.54
N ASN A 340 -12.93 0.92 -19.39
CA ASN A 340 -13.42 -0.20 -18.59
C ASN A 340 -12.30 -0.63 -17.65
N LEU A 341 -12.22 0.05 -16.50
CA LEU A 341 -11.16 -0.05 -15.50
C LEU A 341 -11.72 -0.61 -14.19
N SER A 342 -10.82 -1.04 -13.31
CA SER A 342 -11.20 -1.32 -11.91
C SER A 342 -11.40 -0.01 -11.12
N ASP A 343 -12.14 -0.05 -10.00
CA ASP A 343 -12.40 1.13 -9.14
C ASP A 343 -11.13 1.85 -8.64
N ASN A 344 -10.00 1.13 -8.62
CA ASN A 344 -8.71 1.58 -8.14
C ASN A 344 -7.68 1.80 -9.27
N GLU A 345 -8.14 1.85 -10.52
CA GLU A 345 -7.31 1.99 -11.70
C GLU A 345 -7.63 3.29 -12.44
N PHE A 346 -6.59 3.99 -12.87
CA PHE A 346 -6.65 5.27 -13.56
C PHE A 346 -5.79 5.22 -14.80
N VAL A 347 -6.14 6.01 -15.80
CA VAL A 347 -5.36 6.16 -17.02
C VAL A 347 -5.00 7.63 -17.19
N ALA A 348 -3.70 7.94 -17.16
CA ALA A 348 -3.19 9.23 -17.58
C ALA A 348 -2.81 9.15 -19.07
N VAL A 349 -3.40 10.03 -19.87
CA VAL A 349 -3.11 10.15 -21.29
C VAL A 349 -2.34 11.44 -21.52
N PHE A 350 -1.20 11.36 -22.20
CA PHE A 350 -0.29 12.48 -22.43
C PHE A 350 -0.29 12.88 -23.91
N GLU A 351 -0.32 14.20 -24.12
CA GLU A 351 -0.09 14.86 -25.39
C GLU A 351 1.24 15.58 -25.32
N LEU A 352 2.15 15.19 -26.18
CA LEU A 352 3.52 15.64 -26.20
C LEU A 352 3.85 16.38 -27.50
N ASN A 353 2.85 16.75 -28.32
CA ASN A 353 3.02 17.63 -29.48
C ASN A 353 2.85 19.12 -29.17
N GLU A 354 3.39 19.95 -30.07
CA GLU A 354 3.52 21.41 -29.90
C GLU A 354 2.21 22.20 -29.75
N SER A 355 1.08 21.68 -30.24
CA SER A 355 -0.18 22.42 -30.30
C SER A 355 -1.39 21.52 -30.04
N LEU A 356 -2.17 21.87 -29.01
CA LEU A 356 -3.46 21.25 -28.68
C LEU A 356 -4.49 21.31 -29.84
N ALA A 357 -4.28 22.18 -30.83
CA ALA A 357 -5.14 22.28 -32.02
C ALA A 357 -4.78 21.27 -33.12
N SER A 358 -3.63 20.63 -33.01
CA SER A 358 -3.11 19.58 -33.90
C SER A 358 -2.88 18.25 -33.20
N GLY A 359 -2.92 18.24 -31.86
CA GLY A 359 -2.58 17.10 -31.02
C GLY A 359 -3.51 15.92 -31.20
N ASP A 360 -2.91 14.77 -31.48
CA ASP A 360 -3.46 13.44 -31.29
C ASP A 360 -2.92 12.90 -29.97
N PHE A 361 -3.65 13.16 -28.88
CA PHE A 361 -3.29 12.86 -27.48
C PHE A 361 -3.16 11.34 -27.21
N ASN A 362 -2.21 10.68 -27.85
CA ASN A 362 -1.92 9.26 -27.75
C ASN A 362 -0.43 8.99 -27.84
N ASP A 363 0.37 10.02 -27.51
CA ASP A 363 1.82 9.95 -27.54
C ASP A 363 2.34 8.99 -26.48
N VAL A 364 1.81 9.08 -25.27
CA VAL A 364 2.11 8.14 -24.19
C VAL A 364 0.90 7.96 -23.28
N VAL A 365 0.76 6.76 -22.73
CA VAL A 365 -0.27 6.44 -21.74
C VAL A 365 0.41 5.88 -20.49
N ALA A 366 -0.10 6.23 -19.30
CA ALA A 366 0.27 5.57 -18.06
C ALA A 366 -0.98 5.01 -17.37
N VAL A 367 -0.94 3.73 -17.02
CA VAL A 367 -1.95 3.07 -16.19
C VAL A 367 -1.47 3.13 -14.74
N ILE A 368 -2.29 3.70 -13.86
CA ILE A 368 -1.99 3.85 -12.43
C ILE A 368 -2.98 2.97 -11.67
N GLU A 369 -2.48 1.88 -11.09
CA GLU A 369 -3.25 0.98 -10.23
C GLU A 369 -2.91 1.28 -8.77
N LEU A 370 -3.91 1.49 -7.92
CA LEU A 370 -3.73 1.81 -6.50
C LEU A 370 -4.17 0.64 -5.63
N ASP A 371 -3.27 0.05 -4.85
CA ASP A 371 -3.66 -0.97 -3.86
C ASP A 371 -3.75 -0.34 -2.46
N PRO A 372 -4.95 -0.14 -1.90
CA PRO A 372 -5.10 0.37 -0.53
C PRO A 372 -4.84 -0.72 0.51
N ARG A 373 -4.67 -1.98 0.08
CA ARG A 373 -4.40 -3.11 0.95
C ARG A 373 -2.93 -3.08 1.36
N PRO A 374 -2.60 -3.29 2.64
CA PRO A 374 -1.23 -3.61 3.00
C PRO A 374 -0.74 -4.89 2.30
N THR A 375 0.49 -4.88 1.79
CA THR A 375 1.20 -6.04 1.21
C THR A 375 1.57 -7.05 2.30
N TYR A 376 0.68 -8.01 2.59
CA TYR A 376 0.99 -9.16 3.45
C TYR A 376 0.36 -10.45 2.90
N GLU A 377 1.04 -11.58 3.06
CA GLU A 377 0.53 -12.91 2.72
C GLU A 377 -0.67 -13.26 3.62
N GLU A 378 -1.84 -13.46 3.00
CA GLU A 378 -3.11 -13.75 3.68
C GLU A 378 -3.06 -15.14 4.35
N THR A 379 -3.14 -15.19 5.69
CA THR A 379 -3.32 -16.46 6.42
C THR A 379 -4.75 -16.53 6.96
N GLU A 380 -5.54 -17.47 6.40
CA GLU A 380 -6.92 -17.92 6.68
C GLU A 380 -7.75 -17.31 7.84
N GLU A 381 -9.02 -17.02 7.50
CA GLU A 381 -10.25 -16.85 8.32
C GLU A 381 -10.19 -16.09 9.67
N GLY A 382 -10.84 -14.91 9.70
CA GLY A 382 -11.24 -14.21 10.94
C GLY A 382 -10.30 -13.08 11.41
N HIS A 383 -9.23 -12.82 10.66
CA HIS A 383 -8.19 -11.86 11.03
C HIS A 383 -8.35 -10.46 10.43
N THR A 384 -9.50 -10.14 9.83
CA THR A 384 -9.67 -8.86 9.12
C THR A 384 -10.91 -8.11 9.62
N LEU A 385 -10.72 -6.85 10.00
CA LEU A 385 -11.76 -5.84 10.11
C LEU A 385 -11.88 -5.10 8.77
N ARG A 386 -12.99 -5.28 8.06
CA ARG A 386 -13.28 -4.52 6.83
C ARG A 386 -14.05 -3.25 7.17
N CYS A 387 -13.54 -2.12 6.71
CA CYS A 387 -14.01 -0.77 6.98
C CYS A 387 -14.48 -0.14 5.67
N GLY A 388 -15.78 -0.07 5.44
CA GLY A 388 -16.33 0.53 4.23
C GLY A 388 -17.73 0.03 3.91
N ASN A 389 -18.38 0.71 2.96
CA ASN A 389 -19.64 0.32 2.34
C ASN A 389 -19.43 -0.64 1.17
#